data_AF-A0A8H4NEP9-F1
#
_entry.id   AF-A0A8H4NEP9-F1
#
_cell.length_a   1.000
_cell.length_b   1.000
_cell.length_c   1.000
_cell.angle_alpha   90.00
_cell.angle_beta   90.00
_cell.angle_gamma   90.00
#
_symmetry.space_group_name_H-M   'P 1'
#
loop_
_entity.id
_entity.type
_entity.pdbx_description
1 polymer ?
#
loop_
_entity_poly.entity_id
_entity_poly.type
_entity_poly.pdbx_seq_one_letter_code
_entity_poly.pdbx_strand_id
1 'polypeptide(L)'
;MYAPSSPNSLARTALSPPVRFIPPPSYADLPAVKQEDPTAGEPILIDSRSQTPEPRSNADSRDRLFAALELGDYTLRKPRSITTSDDLDDAELKRCFEILHACGLATDENSTRAETRDTMEGFLNAVFKEWAGDFGEPAKPSMDFVVREHISVGNICSQPANHRTSALCVDISACHTPVFGIATYRSRPAQLSISFSTEEPQHSSKQELQDLFCPMERADVRWEEQNWMAHLRQSMKRACMVKVHKYNKHLAIWYVRCLVVGWAKGSIWMGKDVEVYSFVSKDAVDAAFAMMGDA
;
A
#
# COMPACT_ATOMS: atom_id res chain seq x y z
N MET A 1 -15.92 -40.84 -8.82
CA MET A 1 -14.74 -40.59 -7.97
C MET A 1 -14.41 -39.11 -8.10
N TYR A 2 -14.65 -38.34 -7.04
CA TYR A 2 -14.41 -36.90 -7.00
C TYR A 2 -12.92 -36.64 -6.73
N ALA A 3 -12.29 -35.80 -7.54
CA ALA A 3 -10.95 -35.30 -7.29
C ALA A 3 -11.00 -34.29 -6.12
N PRO A 4 -10.05 -34.32 -5.17
CA PRO A 4 -9.99 -33.30 -4.13
C PRO A 4 -9.44 -32.00 -4.72
N SER A 5 -10.21 -30.92 -4.56
CA SER A 5 -9.81 -29.55 -4.85
C SER A 5 -8.66 -29.14 -3.94
N SER A 6 -7.56 -28.68 -4.55
CA SER A 6 -6.37 -28.19 -3.84
C SER A 6 -6.68 -26.94 -3.00
N PRO A 7 -6.26 -26.87 -1.73
CA PRO A 7 -6.42 -25.68 -0.88
C PRO A 7 -5.47 -24.52 -1.22
N ASN A 8 -4.55 -24.71 -2.18
CA ASN A 8 -3.46 -23.78 -2.51
C ASN A 8 -3.85 -22.50 -3.29
N SER A 9 -5.14 -22.28 -3.57
CA SER A 9 -5.59 -21.13 -4.38
C SER A 9 -5.74 -19.83 -3.58
N LEU A 10 -5.95 -19.89 -2.26
CA LEU A 10 -6.26 -18.70 -1.46
C LEU A 10 -5.00 -17.98 -0.95
N ALA A 11 -3.95 -18.72 -0.59
CA ALA A 11 -2.71 -18.15 -0.05
C ALA A 11 -1.88 -17.38 -1.09
N ARG A 12 -1.98 -17.72 -2.39
CA ARG A 12 -1.24 -17.02 -3.47
C ARG A 12 -1.75 -15.61 -3.76
N THR A 13 -2.95 -15.28 -3.30
CA THR A 13 -3.67 -14.08 -3.74
C THR A 13 -3.68 -12.96 -2.69
N ALA A 14 -3.33 -13.25 -1.43
CA ALA A 14 -3.51 -12.33 -0.30
C ALA A 14 -2.77 -10.98 -0.47
N LEU A 15 -1.61 -10.98 -1.15
CA LEU A 15 -0.81 -9.77 -1.43
C LEU A 15 -0.78 -9.39 -2.92
N SER A 16 -1.75 -9.89 -3.69
CA SER A 16 -1.97 -9.48 -5.07
C SER A 16 -3.15 -8.52 -5.12
N PRO A 17 -2.96 -7.22 -5.39
CA PRO A 17 -4.09 -6.30 -5.52
C PRO A 17 -4.98 -6.74 -6.70
N PRO A 18 -6.32 -6.73 -6.56
CA PRO A 18 -7.21 -7.05 -7.66
C PRO A 18 -6.98 -6.09 -8.82
N VAL A 19 -6.71 -6.62 -10.01
CA VAL A 19 -6.61 -5.84 -11.24
C VAL A 19 -8.02 -5.45 -11.67
N ARG A 20 -8.53 -4.33 -11.17
CA ARG A 20 -9.63 -3.57 -11.80
C ARG A 20 -9.44 -2.08 -11.62
N PHE A 21 -8.43 -1.55 -12.31
CA PHE A 21 -8.46 -0.16 -12.73
C PHE A 21 -8.99 -0.15 -14.16
N ILE A 22 -10.25 0.24 -14.31
CA ILE A 22 -10.76 0.76 -15.58
C ILE A 22 -10.69 2.27 -15.38
N PRO A 23 -9.73 2.98 -16.00
CA PRO A 23 -9.80 4.42 -16.06
C PRO A 23 -11.07 4.82 -16.82
N PRO A 24 -11.65 6.01 -16.56
CA PRO A 24 -12.64 6.56 -17.47
C PRO A 24 -12.09 6.59 -18.91
N PRO A 25 -12.95 6.46 -19.94
CA PRO A 25 -12.51 6.39 -21.33
C PRO A 25 -11.60 7.57 -21.69
N SER A 26 -10.54 7.25 -22.44
CA SER A 26 -9.43 8.11 -22.85
C SER A 26 -9.85 9.52 -23.29
N TYR A 27 -9.15 10.53 -22.76
CA TYR A 27 -9.29 11.98 -23.02
C TYR A 27 -8.88 12.42 -24.45
N ALA A 28 -8.96 11.55 -25.46
CA ALA A 28 -8.40 11.81 -26.77
C ALA A 28 -9.36 12.47 -27.78
N ASP A 29 -10.67 12.53 -27.55
CA ASP A 29 -11.64 12.93 -28.58
C ASP A 29 -12.71 13.92 -28.08
N LEU A 30 -12.34 15.15 -27.75
CA LEU A 30 -13.31 16.25 -27.64
C LEU A 30 -12.84 17.48 -28.44
N PRO A 31 -13.68 18.02 -29.37
CA PRO A 31 -13.31 19.18 -30.18
C PRO A 31 -13.36 20.47 -29.35
N ALA A 32 -12.43 21.39 -29.63
CA ALA A 32 -12.38 22.71 -29.03
C ALA A 32 -13.61 23.55 -29.42
N VAL A 33 -14.41 23.97 -28.43
CA VAL A 33 -15.55 24.86 -28.65
C VAL A 33 -15.09 26.32 -28.56
N LYS A 34 -15.31 27.09 -29.63
CA LYS A 34 -15.10 28.54 -29.72
C LYS A 34 -16.07 29.28 -28.79
N GLN A 35 -15.54 30.25 -28.04
CA GLN A 35 -16.28 31.19 -27.22
C GLN A 35 -16.78 32.37 -28.09
N GLU A 36 -18.06 32.73 -27.98
CA GLU A 36 -18.61 33.99 -28.52
C GLU A 36 -18.85 34.98 -27.37
N ASP A 37 -18.39 36.21 -27.56
CA ASP A 37 -18.59 37.38 -26.69
C ASP A 37 -19.95 38.06 -26.96
N PRO A 38 -20.67 38.53 -25.93
CA PRO A 38 -21.65 39.59 -26.11
C PRO A 38 -21.31 40.81 -25.25
N THR A 39 -20.84 41.87 -25.91
CA THR A 39 -20.86 43.25 -25.39
C THR A 39 -22.18 43.94 -25.71
N ALA A 40 -22.80 44.55 -24.69
CA ALA A 40 -23.31 45.94 -24.64
C ALA A 40 -24.67 46.08 -23.93
N GLY A 41 -24.71 46.89 -22.87
CA GLY A 41 -25.95 47.47 -22.33
C GLY A 41 -25.93 47.75 -20.82
N GLU A 42 -25.44 48.92 -20.42
CA GLU A 42 -25.75 49.57 -19.12
C GLU A 42 -26.78 50.70 -19.37
N PRO A 43 -27.59 51.18 -18.38
CA PRO A 43 -27.10 51.53 -17.04
C PRO A 43 -28.03 51.22 -15.85
N ILE A 44 -27.39 51.40 -14.70
CA ILE A 44 -27.76 51.19 -13.30
C ILE A 44 -28.95 52.05 -12.84
N LEU A 45 -29.88 51.43 -12.10
CA LEU A 45 -30.71 52.11 -11.09
C LEU A 45 -30.62 51.34 -9.77
N ILE A 46 -30.12 52.05 -8.75
CA ILE A 46 -29.95 51.60 -7.38
C ILE A 46 -31.32 51.57 -6.71
N ASP A 47 -31.73 50.43 -6.16
CA ASP A 47 -32.78 50.40 -5.14
C ASP A 47 -32.38 49.45 -3.99
N SER A 48 -32.41 50.00 -2.78
CA SER A 48 -31.90 49.38 -1.56
C SER A 48 -33.01 48.63 -0.83
N ARG A 49 -33.14 47.31 -1.03
CA ARG A 49 -33.90 46.44 -0.12
C ARG A 49 -33.29 45.03 -0.04
N SER A 50 -32.86 44.67 1.17
CA SER A 50 -32.61 43.29 1.66
C SER A 50 -31.96 42.32 0.66
N GLN A 51 -30.64 42.14 0.77
CA GLN A 51 -29.94 41.02 0.14
C GLN A 51 -30.44 39.70 0.75
N THR A 52 -31.52 39.15 0.18
CA THR A 52 -31.72 37.71 0.18
C THR A 52 -30.48 37.10 -0.47
N PRO A 53 -29.83 36.08 0.12
CA PRO A 53 -28.69 35.44 -0.51
C PRO A 53 -29.12 34.99 -1.90
N GLU A 54 -28.41 35.44 -2.95
CA GLU A 54 -28.65 34.92 -4.28
C GLU A 54 -28.60 33.38 -4.22
N PRO A 55 -29.57 32.69 -4.84
CA PRO A 55 -29.54 31.24 -4.89
C PRO A 55 -28.19 30.78 -5.46
N ARG A 56 -27.44 29.99 -4.67
CA ARG A 56 -26.12 29.46 -5.08
C ARG A 56 -26.16 28.64 -6.38
N SER A 57 -27.35 28.21 -6.81
CA SER A 57 -27.60 27.56 -8.11
C SER A 57 -29.03 27.83 -8.60
N ASN A 58 -29.24 27.75 -9.92
CA ASN A 58 -30.56 27.78 -10.57
C ASN A 58 -30.91 26.42 -11.22
N ALA A 59 -32.16 26.22 -11.66
CA ALA A 59 -32.61 24.95 -12.24
C ALA A 59 -31.74 24.52 -13.43
N ASP A 60 -31.52 25.42 -14.40
CA ASP A 60 -30.73 25.13 -15.60
C ASP A 60 -29.27 24.76 -15.31
N SER A 61 -28.69 25.33 -14.25
CA SER A 61 -27.33 24.99 -13.81
C SER A 61 -27.26 23.60 -13.19
N ARG A 62 -28.32 23.18 -12.49
CA ARG A 62 -28.43 21.83 -11.91
C ARG A 62 -28.69 20.78 -12.98
N ASP A 63 -29.56 21.08 -13.95
CA ASP A 63 -29.86 20.16 -15.05
C ASP A 63 -28.63 19.92 -15.92
N ARG A 64 -27.84 20.96 -16.21
CA ARG A 64 -26.55 20.82 -16.90
C ARG A 64 -25.54 19.98 -16.11
N LEU A 65 -25.47 20.19 -14.79
CA LEU A 65 -24.63 19.38 -13.92
C LEU A 65 -25.04 17.89 -13.96
N PHE A 66 -26.32 17.60 -13.79
CA PHE A 66 -26.81 16.22 -13.77
C PHE A 66 -26.64 15.54 -15.12
N ALA A 67 -26.91 16.23 -16.23
CA ALA A 67 -26.65 15.70 -17.57
C ALA A 67 -25.17 15.35 -17.79
N ALA A 68 -24.23 16.20 -17.34
CA ALA A 68 -22.81 15.91 -17.42
C ALA A 68 -22.41 14.70 -16.56
N LEU A 69 -22.95 14.61 -15.34
CA LEU A 69 -22.71 13.46 -14.46
C LEU A 69 -23.27 12.15 -15.02
N GLU A 70 -24.44 12.17 -15.65
CA GLU A 70 -25.02 11.01 -16.36
C GLU A 70 -24.11 10.52 -17.50
N LEU A 71 -23.41 11.43 -18.16
CA LEU A 71 -22.43 11.13 -19.21
C LEU A 71 -21.04 10.76 -18.65
N GLY A 72 -20.84 10.85 -17.33
CA GLY A 72 -19.56 10.61 -16.67
C GLY A 72 -18.54 11.73 -16.91
N ASP A 73 -18.98 12.92 -17.32
CA ASP A 73 -18.13 14.10 -17.43
C ASP A 73 -18.06 14.82 -16.07
N TYR A 74 -16.86 14.80 -15.50
CA TYR A 74 -16.56 15.47 -14.23
C TYR A 74 -15.84 16.80 -14.42
N THR A 75 -15.51 17.22 -15.64
CA THR A 75 -14.74 18.45 -15.94
C THR A 75 -15.63 19.70 -15.92
N LEU A 76 -16.14 19.99 -14.72
CA LEU A 76 -17.21 20.97 -14.52
C LEU A 76 -16.73 22.32 -13.96
N ARG A 77 -15.47 22.38 -13.51
CA ARG A 77 -14.82 23.63 -13.07
C ARG A 77 -13.95 24.18 -14.19
N LYS A 78 -13.64 25.47 -14.11
CA LYS A 78 -12.59 26.04 -14.96
C LYS A 78 -11.25 25.40 -14.59
N PRO A 79 -10.43 24.98 -15.58
CA PRO A 79 -9.06 24.56 -15.32
C PRO A 79 -8.29 25.63 -14.54
N ARG A 80 -7.42 25.20 -13.63
CA ARG A 80 -6.61 26.07 -12.77
C ARG A 80 -5.24 25.45 -12.54
N SER A 81 -4.24 26.29 -12.34
CA SER A 81 -2.91 25.80 -11.95
C SER A 81 -2.95 25.32 -10.49
N ILE A 82 -2.42 24.13 -10.23
CA ILE A 82 -2.19 23.60 -8.89
C ILE A 82 -0.71 23.22 -8.83
N THR A 83 0.07 24.04 -8.15
CA THR A 83 1.54 23.93 -8.06
C THR A 83 2.00 23.50 -6.67
N THR A 84 1.23 23.87 -5.64
CA THR A 84 1.55 23.62 -4.23
C THR A 84 0.31 23.15 -3.47
N SER A 85 0.49 22.74 -2.22
CA SER A 85 -0.63 22.41 -1.32
C SER A 85 -1.54 23.59 -1.01
N ASP A 86 -1.01 24.81 -1.05
CA ASP A 86 -1.76 26.05 -0.76
C ASP A 86 -2.79 26.36 -1.85
N ASP A 87 -2.61 25.76 -3.03
CA ASP A 87 -3.56 25.88 -4.13
C ASP A 87 -4.81 24.99 -3.90
N LEU A 88 -4.82 24.06 -2.95
CA LEU A 88 -5.95 23.13 -2.76
C LEU A 88 -7.14 23.77 -2.01
N ASP A 89 -8.36 23.46 -2.43
CA ASP A 89 -9.58 23.87 -1.73
C ASP A 89 -9.90 22.94 -0.53
N ASP A 90 -10.85 23.35 0.32
CA ASP A 90 -11.24 22.58 1.51
C ASP A 90 -11.69 21.14 1.20
N ALA A 91 -12.36 20.92 0.07
CA ALA A 91 -12.84 19.60 -0.32
C ALA A 91 -11.69 18.72 -0.81
N GLU A 92 -10.75 19.30 -1.56
CA GLU A 92 -9.53 18.65 -2.04
C GLU A 92 -8.60 18.30 -0.86
N LEU A 93 -8.41 19.21 0.10
CA LEU A 93 -7.65 18.96 1.33
C LEU A 93 -8.29 17.89 2.20
N LYS A 94 -9.61 17.98 2.42
CA LYS A 94 -10.38 16.93 3.11
C LYS A 94 -10.17 15.58 2.42
N ARG A 95 -10.16 15.56 1.09
CA ARG A 95 -9.98 14.31 0.36
C ARG A 95 -8.58 13.73 0.53
N CYS A 96 -7.55 14.58 0.50
CA CYS A 96 -6.18 14.15 0.78
C CYS A 96 -6.05 13.57 2.19
N PHE A 97 -6.71 14.18 3.18
CA PHE A 97 -6.77 13.68 4.55
C PHE A 97 -7.44 12.30 4.64
N GLU A 98 -8.58 12.10 3.98
CA GLU A 98 -9.29 10.82 3.96
C GLU A 98 -8.44 9.68 3.36
N ILE A 99 -7.71 9.96 2.27
CA ILE A 99 -6.80 9.00 1.63
C ILE A 99 -5.65 8.63 2.57
N LEU A 100 -5.03 9.63 3.21
CA LEU A 100 -3.94 9.39 4.16
C LEU A 100 -4.43 8.60 5.38
N HIS A 101 -5.63 8.91 5.88
CA HIS A 101 -6.24 8.20 7.00
C HIS A 101 -6.52 6.74 6.64
N ALA A 102 -7.09 6.48 5.46
CA ALA A 102 -7.32 5.12 4.98
C ALA A 102 -6.03 4.33 4.81
N CYS A 103 -4.94 4.98 4.35
CA CYS A 103 -3.61 4.39 4.32
C CYS A 103 -3.12 4.01 5.73
N GLY A 104 -3.38 4.85 6.73
CA GLY A 104 -3.07 4.56 8.15
C GLY A 104 -3.83 3.34 8.66
N LEU A 105 -5.16 3.37 8.53
CA LEU A 105 -6.08 2.29 8.94
C LEU A 105 -5.76 0.95 8.30
N ALA A 106 -5.30 0.93 7.05
CA ALA A 106 -4.89 -0.31 6.39
C ALA A 106 -3.75 -1.02 7.15
N THR A 107 -2.82 -0.28 7.75
CA THR A 107 -1.67 -0.86 8.45
C THR A 107 -1.82 -0.91 9.97
N ASP A 108 -2.64 -0.04 10.54
CA ASP A 108 -2.96 0.03 11.96
C ASP A 108 -4.42 0.44 12.16
N GLU A 109 -5.24 -0.51 12.61
CA GLU A 109 -6.67 -0.30 12.87
C GLU A 109 -6.94 0.77 13.94
N ASN A 110 -5.94 1.06 14.78
CA ASN A 110 -6.04 2.10 15.82
C ASN A 110 -5.62 3.48 15.32
N SER A 111 -5.23 3.61 14.04
CA SER A 111 -4.79 4.89 13.50
C SER A 111 -5.85 5.96 13.68
N THR A 112 -5.48 7.06 14.32
CA THR A 112 -6.42 8.12 14.67
C THR A 112 -6.39 9.27 13.66
N ARG A 113 -7.49 10.03 13.63
CA ARG A 113 -7.54 11.29 12.86
C ARG A 113 -6.54 12.34 13.36
N ALA A 114 -6.20 12.32 14.65
CA ALA A 114 -5.21 13.23 15.22
C ALA A 114 -3.80 12.94 14.69
N GLU A 115 -3.39 11.67 14.67
CA GLU A 115 -2.10 11.24 14.08
C GLU A 115 -2.04 11.53 12.57
N THR A 116 -3.17 11.32 11.88
CA THR A 116 -3.28 11.66 10.45
C THR A 116 -3.05 13.15 10.24
N ARG A 117 -3.70 14.01 11.05
CA ARG A 117 -3.51 15.47 11.00
C ARG A 117 -2.05 15.84 11.22
N ASP A 118 -1.39 15.24 12.21
CA ASP A 118 -0.01 15.58 12.57
C ASP A 118 1.01 15.19 11.47
N THR A 119 0.63 14.27 10.57
CA THR A 119 1.47 13.83 9.43
C THR A 119 1.07 14.47 8.10
N MET A 120 0.00 15.26 8.07
CA MET A 120 -0.61 15.78 6.85
C MET A 120 0.33 16.70 6.06
N GLU A 121 1.03 17.61 6.73
CA GLU A 121 1.99 18.52 6.07
C GLU A 121 3.14 17.75 5.40
N GLY A 122 3.67 16.72 6.08
CA GLY A 122 4.70 15.87 5.50
C GLY A 122 4.20 15.10 4.27
N PHE A 123 2.94 14.67 4.31
CA PHE A 123 2.29 13.99 3.18
C PHE A 123 2.06 14.93 1.99
N LEU A 124 1.52 16.12 2.21
CA LEU A 124 1.32 17.13 1.16
C LEU A 124 2.64 17.55 0.51
N ASN A 125 3.68 17.78 1.32
CA ASN A 125 5.03 18.03 0.81
C ASN A 125 5.53 16.89 -0.09
N ALA A 126 5.24 15.63 0.25
CA ALA A 126 5.61 14.49 -0.58
C ALA A 126 4.76 14.38 -1.87
N VAL A 127 3.47 14.75 -1.81
CA VAL A 127 2.59 14.82 -2.99
C VAL A 127 3.15 15.81 -4.00
N PHE A 128 3.51 17.02 -3.56
CA PHE A 128 3.99 18.10 -4.43
C PHE A 128 5.52 18.08 -4.65
N LYS A 129 6.24 17.15 -4.03
CA LYS A 129 7.68 16.99 -4.29
C LYS A 129 7.92 16.70 -5.78
N GLU A 130 8.74 17.53 -6.42
CA GLU A 130 9.06 17.43 -7.86
C GLU A 130 7.82 17.56 -8.76
N TRP A 131 6.74 18.19 -8.27
CA TRP A 131 5.55 18.50 -9.04
C TRP A 131 5.74 19.81 -9.81
N ALA A 132 5.54 19.79 -11.12
CA ALA A 132 5.66 20.97 -12.00
C ALA A 132 4.35 21.32 -12.73
N GLY A 133 3.21 20.79 -12.26
CA GLY A 133 1.89 21.15 -12.78
C GLY A 133 1.48 20.53 -14.12
N ASP A 134 2.39 19.88 -14.86
CA ASP A 134 2.12 19.39 -16.22
C ASP A 134 2.71 17.99 -16.53
N PHE A 135 2.94 17.19 -15.49
CA PHE A 135 3.36 15.80 -15.70
C PHE A 135 2.12 14.96 -16.04
N GLY A 136 2.24 14.14 -17.09
CA GLY A 136 1.24 13.13 -17.44
C GLY A 136 0.93 12.18 -16.28
N GLU A 137 0.07 11.19 -16.51
CA GLU A 137 -0.41 10.30 -15.46
C GLU A 137 0.77 9.67 -14.67
N PRO A 138 0.82 9.85 -13.33
CA PRO A 138 1.95 9.37 -12.54
C PRO A 138 2.04 7.85 -12.61
N ALA A 139 3.26 7.30 -12.59
CA ALA A 139 3.45 5.86 -12.59
C ALA A 139 2.97 5.25 -11.27
N LYS A 140 2.09 4.24 -11.36
CA LYS A 140 1.59 3.52 -10.17
C LYS A 140 2.74 2.74 -9.50
N PRO A 141 2.92 2.85 -8.17
CA PRO A 141 3.97 2.12 -7.49
C PRO A 141 3.76 0.60 -7.61
N SER A 142 4.86 -0.13 -7.82
CA SER A 142 4.89 -1.58 -7.84
C SER A 142 5.10 -2.13 -6.42
N MET A 143 4.36 -3.20 -6.09
CA MET A 143 4.56 -3.96 -4.87
C MET A 143 5.63 -5.03 -5.10
N ASP A 144 6.89 -4.63 -5.06
CA ASP A 144 8.05 -5.49 -5.30
C ASP A 144 9.08 -5.37 -4.18
N PHE A 145 9.10 -6.37 -3.30
CA PHE A 145 10.07 -6.44 -2.21
C PHE A 145 10.36 -7.88 -1.80
N VAL A 146 11.52 -8.04 -1.17
CA VAL A 146 11.94 -9.26 -0.49
C VAL A 146 12.14 -8.96 0.98
N VAL A 147 11.60 -9.81 1.83
CA VAL A 147 11.83 -9.82 3.28
C VAL A 147 12.54 -11.12 3.62
N ARG A 148 13.57 -11.02 4.46
CA ARG A 148 14.32 -12.16 4.96
C ARG A 148 14.56 -11.97 6.44
N GLU A 149 14.16 -12.94 7.23
CA GLU A 149 14.45 -13.01 8.66
C GLU A 149 15.04 -14.37 8.98
N HIS A 150 15.81 -14.43 10.07
CA HIS A 150 16.42 -15.66 10.53
C HIS A 150 16.39 -15.75 12.05
N ILE A 151 16.52 -16.97 12.56
CA ILE A 151 16.67 -17.25 13.98
C ILE A 151 17.58 -18.48 14.14
N SER A 152 18.33 -18.57 15.22
CA SER A 152 18.97 -19.83 15.60
C SER A 152 17.89 -20.82 16.01
N VAL A 153 17.96 -22.04 15.49
CA VAL A 153 16.93 -23.08 15.66
C VAL A 153 17.50 -24.35 16.28
N GLY A 154 18.80 -24.38 16.56
CA GLY A 154 19.48 -25.54 17.09
C GLY A 154 20.98 -25.50 16.83
N ASN A 155 21.63 -26.61 17.14
CA ASN A 155 23.06 -26.81 16.89
C ASN A 155 23.30 -28.19 16.27
N ILE A 156 24.39 -28.32 15.52
CA ILE A 156 24.91 -29.61 15.07
C ILE A 156 25.76 -30.19 16.19
N CYS A 157 25.43 -31.41 16.64
CA CYS A 157 26.20 -32.13 17.64
C CYS A 157 27.05 -33.20 16.91
N SER A 158 28.37 -33.04 16.94
CA SER A 158 29.31 -33.96 16.25
C SER A 158 29.55 -35.24 17.06
N GLN A 159 29.85 -36.36 16.38
CA GLN A 159 30.22 -37.60 17.05
C GLN A 159 31.49 -37.41 17.90
N PRO A 160 31.57 -38.01 19.11
CA PRO A 160 30.72 -39.07 19.65
C PRO A 160 29.47 -38.58 20.42
N ALA A 161 29.23 -37.27 20.48
CA ALA A 161 28.25 -36.65 21.36
C ALA A 161 26.83 -36.67 20.75
N ASN A 162 26.23 -37.87 20.69
CA ASN A 162 24.89 -38.09 20.14
C ASN A 162 23.82 -37.89 21.24
N HIS A 163 23.65 -36.65 21.70
CA HIS A 163 22.71 -36.34 22.79
C HIS A 163 21.25 -36.47 22.34
N ARG A 164 20.31 -36.65 23.28
CA ARG A 164 18.87 -36.74 22.95
C ARG A 164 18.16 -35.38 22.90
N THR A 165 18.68 -34.35 23.56
CA THR A 165 18.03 -33.04 23.70
C THR A 165 19.04 -31.90 23.56
N SER A 166 18.61 -30.73 23.11
CA SER A 166 19.46 -29.55 22.90
C SER A 166 20.05 -28.99 24.20
N ALA A 167 19.36 -29.14 25.32
CA ALA A 167 19.85 -28.74 26.65
C ALA A 167 21.15 -29.45 27.07
N LEU A 168 21.40 -30.66 26.57
CA LEU A 168 22.62 -31.44 26.85
C LEU A 168 23.79 -31.06 25.94
N CYS A 169 23.57 -30.28 24.88
CA CYS A 169 24.62 -29.81 23.98
C CYS A 169 25.32 -28.52 24.51
N VAL A 170 24.87 -27.91 25.61
CA VAL A 170 25.39 -26.63 26.14
C VAL A 170 26.80 -26.74 26.74
N ASP A 171 27.12 -27.87 27.38
CA ASP A 171 28.38 -28.06 28.12
C ASP A 171 29.49 -28.78 27.32
N ILE A 172 29.26 -29.05 26.03
CA ILE A 172 30.15 -29.89 25.22
C ILE A 172 30.63 -29.15 23.97
N SER A 173 31.95 -28.96 23.89
CA SER A 173 32.61 -28.22 22.80
C SER A 173 32.35 -28.77 21.39
N ALA A 174 31.92 -30.03 21.30
CA ALA A 174 31.59 -30.74 20.07
C ALA A 174 30.21 -30.36 19.47
N CYS A 175 29.46 -29.45 20.10
CA CYS A 175 28.07 -29.14 19.77
C CYS A 175 27.78 -27.64 19.54
N HIS A 176 28.78 -26.88 19.07
CA HIS A 176 28.68 -25.42 18.96
C HIS A 176 28.33 -24.88 17.57
N THR A 177 28.22 -25.69 16.52
CA THR A 177 27.89 -25.16 15.20
C THR A 177 26.40 -24.83 15.15
N PRO A 178 26.02 -23.53 15.07
CA PRO A 178 24.61 -23.14 15.07
C PRO A 178 23.93 -23.57 13.78
N VAL A 179 22.64 -23.80 13.87
CA VAL A 179 21.74 -23.93 12.72
C VAL A 179 20.80 -22.75 12.73
N PHE A 180 20.70 -22.07 11.60
CA PHE A 180 19.80 -20.95 11.39
C PHE A 180 18.63 -21.37 10.51
N GLY A 181 17.42 -21.13 10.98
CA GLY A 181 16.21 -21.19 10.17
C GLY A 181 15.98 -19.84 9.52
N ILE A 182 15.89 -19.81 8.19
CA ILE A 182 15.82 -18.59 7.37
C ILE A 182 14.50 -18.58 6.63
N ALA A 183 13.62 -17.63 6.95
CA ALA A 183 12.40 -17.40 6.18
C ALA A 183 12.63 -16.30 5.15
N THR A 184 12.21 -16.53 3.91
CA THR A 184 12.25 -15.53 2.84
C THR A 184 10.85 -15.38 2.24
N TYR A 185 10.35 -14.15 2.21
CA TYR A 185 9.12 -13.78 1.53
C TYR A 185 9.43 -12.87 0.33
N ARG A 186 8.91 -13.23 -0.83
CA ARG A 186 8.95 -12.43 -2.06
C ARG A 186 7.53 -12.02 -2.41
N SER A 187 7.30 -10.74 -2.73
CA SER A 187 5.98 -10.28 -3.16
C SER A 187 5.68 -10.59 -4.64
N ARG A 188 6.71 -10.84 -5.46
CA ARG A 188 6.58 -11.10 -6.90
C ARG A 188 7.51 -12.23 -7.41
N PRO A 189 6.96 -13.40 -7.79
CA PRO A 189 5.63 -13.88 -7.41
C PRO A 189 5.54 -14.02 -5.88
N ALA A 190 4.32 -13.93 -5.32
CA ALA A 190 4.08 -14.16 -3.91
C ALA A 190 4.57 -15.56 -3.50
N GLN A 191 5.66 -15.61 -2.75
CA GLN A 191 6.31 -16.85 -2.36
C GLN A 191 6.92 -16.73 -0.97
N LEU A 192 6.60 -17.68 -0.12
CA LEU A 192 7.25 -17.89 1.17
C LEU A 192 8.06 -19.17 1.11
N SER A 193 9.32 -19.10 1.53
CA SER A 193 10.22 -20.25 1.61
C SER A 193 10.96 -20.26 2.94
N ILE A 194 11.25 -21.46 3.45
CA ILE A 194 12.12 -21.66 4.62
C ILE A 194 13.33 -22.47 4.16
N SER A 195 14.50 -22.05 4.62
CA SER A 195 15.79 -22.68 4.31
C SER A 195 16.64 -22.73 5.58
N PHE A 196 17.66 -23.58 5.62
CA PHE A 196 18.49 -23.79 6.79
C PHE A 196 19.96 -23.67 6.42
N SER A 197 20.75 -22.99 7.25
CA SER A 197 22.20 -22.81 7.05
C SER A 197 22.94 -22.92 8.37
N THR A 198 24.23 -23.26 8.33
CA THR A 198 25.13 -23.18 9.48
C THR A 198 25.83 -21.84 9.59
N GLU A 199 25.76 -21.03 8.54
CA GLU A 199 26.28 -19.67 8.52
C GLU A 199 25.16 -18.70 8.90
N GLU A 200 25.49 -17.73 9.74
CA GLU A 200 24.57 -16.67 10.08
C GLU A 200 24.32 -15.81 8.83
N PRO A 201 23.08 -15.74 8.32
CA PRO A 201 22.82 -14.97 7.13
C PRO A 201 22.92 -13.48 7.45
N GLN A 202 23.66 -12.74 6.63
CA GLN A 202 23.71 -11.29 6.77
C GLN A 202 22.31 -10.68 6.58
N HIS A 203 22.02 -9.61 7.31
CA HIS A 203 20.74 -8.90 7.26
C HIS A 203 20.36 -8.33 5.87
N SER A 204 21.23 -8.41 4.87
CA SER A 204 20.92 -7.91 3.53
C SER A 204 20.02 -8.89 2.76
N SER A 205 18.87 -8.42 2.31
CA SER A 205 17.95 -9.20 1.47
C SER A 205 18.48 -9.45 0.05
N LYS A 206 19.64 -8.89 -0.31
CA LYS A 206 20.25 -8.95 -1.64
C LYS A 206 21.31 -10.05 -1.77
N GLN A 207 21.86 -10.53 -0.67
CA GLN A 207 22.88 -11.57 -0.71
C GLN A 207 22.26 -12.94 -0.98
N GLU A 208 22.93 -13.75 -1.79
CA GLU A 208 22.56 -15.14 -1.99
C GLU A 208 22.83 -15.95 -0.72
N LEU A 209 21.93 -16.86 -0.40
CA LEU A 209 22.13 -17.77 0.72
C LEU A 209 23.12 -18.86 0.30
N GLN A 210 24.13 -19.09 1.14
CA GLN A 210 25.13 -20.13 0.96
C GLN A 210 24.94 -21.23 2.01
N ASP A 211 25.53 -22.40 1.74
CA ASP A 211 25.54 -23.57 2.62
C ASP A 211 24.15 -23.99 3.13
N LEU A 212 23.19 -23.93 2.22
CA LEU A 212 21.84 -24.40 2.49
C LEU A 212 21.81 -25.92 2.58
N PHE A 213 21.15 -26.46 3.60
CA PHE A 213 20.98 -27.90 3.76
C PHE A 213 19.54 -28.30 4.07
N CYS A 214 19.22 -29.57 3.83
CA CYS A 214 17.93 -30.15 4.18
C CYS A 214 17.94 -30.64 5.63
N PRO A 215 17.08 -30.10 6.51
CA PRO A 215 16.95 -30.56 7.90
C PRO A 215 16.73 -32.06 8.06
N MET A 216 15.92 -32.64 7.17
CA MET A 216 15.50 -34.04 7.26
C MET A 216 16.64 -35.02 6.97
N GLU A 217 17.69 -34.56 6.29
CA GLU A 217 18.86 -35.35 5.94
C GLU A 217 19.94 -35.32 7.05
N ARG A 218 19.73 -34.51 8.10
CA ARG A 218 20.72 -34.25 9.16
C ARG A 218 20.24 -34.77 10.51
N ALA A 219 20.55 -36.03 10.79
CA ALA A 219 20.25 -36.68 12.08
C ALA A 219 21.10 -36.16 13.26
N ASP A 220 22.12 -35.36 12.98
CA ASP A 220 23.06 -34.72 13.92
C ASP A 220 22.59 -33.34 14.40
N VAL A 221 21.52 -32.80 13.82
CA VAL A 221 20.93 -31.53 14.28
C VAL A 221 20.11 -31.75 15.55
N ARG A 222 20.29 -30.86 16.52
CA ARG A 222 19.49 -30.79 17.75
C ARG A 222 18.74 -29.48 17.77
N TRP A 223 17.44 -29.59 17.52
CA TRP A 223 16.51 -28.47 17.50
C TRP A 223 16.31 -27.91 18.90
N GLU A 224 16.18 -26.60 19.00
CA GLU A 224 15.71 -25.96 20.22
C GLU A 224 14.27 -26.40 20.52
N GLU A 225 13.96 -26.61 21.81
CA GLU A 225 12.61 -26.99 22.26
C GLU A 225 11.63 -25.80 22.21
N GLN A 226 12.13 -24.58 22.08
CA GLN A 226 11.31 -23.37 21.96
C GLN A 226 10.60 -23.30 20.60
N ASN A 227 9.44 -22.64 20.57
CA ASN A 227 8.69 -22.42 19.33
C ASN A 227 9.34 -21.33 18.46
N TRP A 228 10.53 -21.62 17.94
CA TRP A 228 11.29 -20.73 17.07
C TRP A 228 10.50 -20.33 15.81
N MET A 229 9.59 -21.19 15.34
CA MET A 229 8.70 -20.90 14.20
C MET A 229 7.74 -19.74 14.50
N ALA A 230 7.17 -19.67 15.70
CA ALA A 230 6.32 -18.55 16.10
C ALA A 230 7.11 -17.23 16.16
N HIS A 231 8.34 -17.26 16.69
CA HIS A 231 9.23 -16.09 16.72
C HIS A 231 9.61 -15.63 15.31
N LEU A 232 10.03 -16.56 14.45
CA LEU A 232 10.39 -16.28 13.07
C LEU A 232 9.22 -15.69 12.29
N ARG A 233 8.02 -16.24 12.47
CA ARG A 233 6.78 -15.71 11.89
C ARG A 233 6.49 -14.30 12.37
N GLN A 234 6.63 -14.00 13.66
CA GLN A 234 6.41 -12.66 14.20
C GLN A 234 7.41 -11.65 13.62
N SER A 235 8.69 -12.02 13.52
CA SER A 235 9.72 -11.19 12.87
C SER A 235 9.40 -10.93 11.41
N MET A 236 9.02 -11.97 10.66
CA MET A 236 8.62 -11.86 9.24
C MET A 236 7.41 -10.95 9.05
N LYS A 237 6.37 -11.10 9.89
CA LYS A 237 5.18 -10.22 9.88
C LYS A 237 5.59 -8.76 10.10
N ARG A 238 6.39 -8.48 11.13
CA ARG A 238 6.87 -7.12 11.43
C ARG A 238 7.66 -6.52 10.26
N ALA A 239 8.63 -7.26 9.72
CA ALA A 239 9.45 -6.80 8.61
C ALA A 239 8.64 -6.59 7.32
N CYS A 240 7.67 -7.47 7.04
CA CYS A 240 6.75 -7.33 5.92
C CYS A 240 5.84 -6.10 6.07
N MET A 241 5.29 -5.86 7.27
CA MET A 241 4.45 -4.69 7.55
C MET A 241 5.19 -3.37 7.28
N VAL A 242 6.49 -3.29 7.57
CA VAL A 242 7.29 -2.09 7.24
C VAL A 242 7.35 -1.84 5.73
N LYS A 243 7.53 -2.90 4.92
CA LYS A 243 7.54 -2.80 3.45
C LYS A 243 6.16 -2.43 2.90
N VAL A 244 5.10 -3.05 3.43
CA VAL A 244 3.70 -2.77 3.07
C VAL A 244 3.32 -1.34 3.42
N HIS A 245 3.67 -0.85 4.60
CA HIS A 245 3.39 0.52 5.01
C HIS A 245 4.08 1.53 4.10
N LYS A 246 5.34 1.27 3.71
CA LYS A 246 6.05 2.10 2.72
C LYS A 246 5.34 2.07 1.36
N TYR A 247 4.91 0.90 0.89
CA TYR A 247 4.16 0.76 -0.35
C TYR A 247 2.84 1.55 -0.30
N ASN A 248 2.04 1.38 0.75
CA ASN A 248 0.77 2.07 0.92
C ASN A 248 0.96 3.61 0.93
N LYS A 249 2.01 4.13 1.56
CA LYS A 249 2.35 5.57 1.51
C LYS A 249 2.60 6.06 0.09
N HIS A 250 3.41 5.32 -0.69
CA HIS A 250 3.64 5.66 -2.09
C HIS A 250 2.36 5.57 -2.93
N LEU A 251 1.49 4.59 -2.63
CA LEU A 251 0.21 4.43 -3.31
C LEU A 251 -0.77 5.56 -2.97
N ALA A 252 -0.81 6.03 -1.72
CA ALA A 252 -1.60 7.18 -1.30
C ALA A 252 -1.15 8.46 -2.02
N ILE A 253 0.16 8.70 -2.10
CA ILE A 253 0.74 9.80 -2.89
C ILE A 253 0.30 9.71 -4.36
N TRP A 254 0.39 8.51 -4.94
CA TRP A 254 -0.04 8.28 -6.32
C TRP A 254 -1.52 8.60 -6.54
N TYR A 255 -2.41 8.13 -5.66
CA TYR A 255 -3.84 8.43 -5.74
C TYR A 255 -4.11 9.94 -5.70
N VAL A 256 -3.48 10.66 -4.78
CA VAL A 256 -3.66 12.12 -4.69
C VAL A 256 -3.11 12.81 -5.94
N ARG A 257 -1.95 12.41 -6.46
CA ARG A 257 -1.41 12.99 -7.70
C ARG A 257 -2.36 12.79 -8.89
N CYS A 258 -2.97 11.62 -9.03
CA CYS A 258 -4.00 11.40 -10.06
C CYS A 258 -5.19 12.37 -9.90
N LEU A 259 -5.62 12.62 -8.65
CA LEU A 259 -6.69 13.57 -8.38
C LEU A 259 -6.27 15.01 -8.70
N VAL A 260 -5.07 15.43 -8.28
CA VAL A 260 -4.52 16.77 -8.57
C VAL A 260 -4.44 17.03 -10.07
N VAL A 261 -4.02 16.05 -10.89
CA VAL A 261 -4.09 16.16 -12.37
C VAL A 261 -5.52 16.44 -12.84
N GLY A 262 -6.50 15.71 -12.31
CA GLY A 262 -7.91 15.90 -12.64
C GLY A 262 -8.42 17.27 -12.22
N TRP A 263 -8.16 17.68 -10.98
CA TRP A 263 -8.61 18.96 -10.41
C TRP A 263 -8.00 20.15 -11.15
N ALA A 264 -6.72 20.09 -11.53
CA ALA A 264 -6.07 21.11 -12.34
C ALA A 264 -6.76 21.30 -13.71
N LYS A 265 -7.32 20.21 -14.28
CA LYS A 265 -8.11 20.23 -15.52
C LYS A 265 -9.59 20.60 -15.31
N GLY A 266 -9.98 20.97 -14.09
CA GLY A 266 -11.36 21.34 -13.76
C GLY A 266 -12.26 20.17 -13.36
N SER A 267 -11.70 18.98 -13.10
CA SER A 267 -12.49 17.86 -12.61
C SER A 267 -13.03 18.11 -11.20
N ILE A 268 -14.28 17.72 -10.93
CA ILE A 268 -14.86 17.65 -9.58
C ILE A 268 -14.80 16.23 -8.98
N TRP A 269 -14.19 15.28 -9.70
CA TRP A 269 -14.10 13.90 -9.25
C TRP A 269 -13.18 13.77 -8.02
N MET A 270 -13.67 13.11 -6.98
CA MET A 270 -12.94 12.96 -5.71
C MET A 270 -12.30 11.58 -5.55
N GLY A 271 -12.32 10.75 -6.59
CA GLY A 271 -11.85 9.37 -6.47
C GLY A 271 -12.98 8.39 -6.18
N LYS A 272 -12.61 7.12 -6.04
CA LYS A 272 -13.50 6.08 -5.50
C LYS A 272 -13.54 6.19 -3.97
N ASP A 273 -14.55 5.62 -3.32
CA ASP A 273 -14.60 5.57 -1.86
C ASP A 273 -13.32 5.00 -1.26
N VAL A 274 -12.96 5.49 -0.06
CA VAL A 274 -11.71 5.12 0.60
C VAL A 274 -11.57 3.61 0.83
N GLU A 275 -12.70 2.94 1.05
CA GLU A 275 -12.81 1.48 1.22
C GLU A 275 -12.44 0.70 -0.05
N VAL A 276 -12.47 1.35 -1.21
CA VAL A 276 -12.18 0.74 -2.52
C VAL A 276 -10.69 0.92 -2.90
N TYR A 277 -9.93 1.70 -2.12
CA TYR A 277 -8.49 1.82 -2.36
C TYR A 277 -7.80 0.49 -2.09
N SER A 278 -6.91 0.10 -3.01
CA SER A 278 -6.19 -1.18 -2.94
C SER A 278 -5.02 -1.12 -1.96
N PHE A 279 -5.18 -0.45 -0.82
CA PHE A 279 -4.21 -0.50 0.26
C PHE A 279 -4.12 -1.92 0.79
N VAL A 280 -2.90 -2.37 1.06
CA VAL A 280 -2.68 -3.70 1.59
C VAL A 280 -2.88 -3.65 3.09
N SER A 281 -3.81 -4.45 3.60
CA SER A 281 -4.16 -4.48 5.01
C SER A 281 -3.19 -5.31 5.84
N LYS A 282 -3.21 -5.08 7.15
CA LYS A 282 -2.56 -5.95 8.13
C LYS A 282 -3.04 -7.41 8.00
N ASP A 283 -4.34 -7.63 7.80
CA ASP A 283 -4.90 -8.97 7.59
C ASP A 283 -4.29 -9.69 6.39
N ALA A 284 -4.01 -8.97 5.31
CA ALA A 284 -3.35 -9.55 4.14
C ALA A 284 -1.93 -10.05 4.47
N VAL A 285 -1.21 -9.33 5.33
CA VAL A 285 0.10 -9.76 5.84
C VAL A 285 -0.06 -10.94 6.78
N ASP A 286 -1.02 -10.89 7.70
CA ASP A 286 -1.28 -12.00 8.62
C ASP A 286 -1.65 -13.29 7.87
N ALA A 287 -2.48 -13.19 6.83
CA ALA A 287 -2.84 -14.30 5.95
C ALA A 287 -1.64 -14.87 5.18
N ALA A 288 -0.72 -14.00 4.70
CA ALA A 288 0.48 -14.43 3.98
C ALA A 288 1.42 -15.30 4.84
N PHE A 289 1.35 -15.16 6.17
CA PHE A 289 2.17 -15.90 7.13
C PHE A 289 1.37 -16.88 7.99
N ALA A 290 0.06 -17.06 7.74
CA ALA A 290 -0.78 -17.98 8.51
C ALA A 290 -0.34 -19.45 8.39
N MET A 291 0.27 -19.81 7.26
CA MET A 291 0.79 -21.17 7.02
C MET A 291 2.17 -21.42 7.65
N MET A 292 2.83 -20.39 8.22
CA MET A 292 3.98 -20.63 9.09
C MET A 292 3.44 -21.16 10.40
N GLY A 293 3.65 -22.45 10.66
CA GLY A 293 3.00 -23.21 11.72
C GLY A 293 2.77 -22.45 13.02
N ASP A 294 1.54 -22.52 13.51
CA ASP A 294 1.22 -22.41 14.93
C ASP A 294 1.54 -23.78 15.54
N ALA A 295 2.19 -23.82 16.70
CA ALA A 295 2.49 -25.08 17.37
C ALA A 295 1.23 -25.94 17.56
#